data_AF-A0A1T3F4B8-F1
#
_entry.id   AF-A0A1T3F4B8-F1
#
_cell.length_a   1.000
_cell.length_b   1.000
_cell.length_c   1.000
_cell.angle_alpha   90.00
_cell.angle_beta   90.00
_cell.angle_gamma   90.00
#
_symmetry.space_group_name_H-M   'P 1'
#
loop_
_entity.id
_entity.type
_entity.pdbx_description
1 polymer ?
#
loop_
_entity_poly.entity_id
_entity_poly.type
_entity_poly.pdbx_seq_one_letter_code
_entity_poly.pdbx_strand_id
1 'polypeptide(L)'
;MKIAYRNYTRKKLINLALYASQNAKRISIALDIPFEIIKDEEIYQSLHGKMIKITSLNRVKANKKGLTKGSKIYINKNNLT
;
A
#
# COMPACT_ATOMS: atom_id res chain seq x y z
N MET A 1 11.14 -25.28 -6.99
CA MET A 1 10.14 -25.13 -5.88
C MET A 1 10.08 -23.75 -5.21
N LYS A 2 11.19 -23.01 -4.99
CA LYS A 2 11.19 -21.71 -4.28
C LYS A 2 10.31 -20.60 -4.90
N ILE A 3 10.18 -20.53 -6.22
CA ILE A 3 9.42 -19.48 -6.92
C ILE A 3 7.90 -19.66 -6.75
N ALA A 4 7.41 -20.89 -6.87
CA ALA A 4 5.99 -21.21 -6.68
C ALA A 4 5.52 -20.92 -5.25
N TYR A 5 6.33 -21.29 -4.25
CA TYR A 5 6.08 -20.97 -2.84
C TYR A 5 6.02 -19.45 -2.60
N ARG A 6 6.97 -18.69 -3.16
CA ARG A 6 7.00 -17.23 -3.04
C ARG A 6 5.77 -16.55 -3.65
N ASN A 7 5.28 -17.06 -4.79
CA ASN A 7 4.05 -16.55 -5.42
C ASN A 7 2.80 -16.88 -4.60
N TYR A 8 2.73 -18.08 -4.02
CA TYR A 8 1.66 -18.48 -3.10
C TYR A 8 1.61 -17.56 -1.86
N THR A 9 2.76 -17.30 -1.23
CA THR A 9 2.84 -16.37 -0.08
C THR A 9 2.41 -14.96 -0.46
N ARG A 10 2.80 -14.46 -1.64
CA ARG A 10 2.35 -13.15 -2.13
C ARG A 10 0.84 -13.09 -2.29
N LYS A 11 0.21 -14.10 -2.91
CA LYS A 11 -1.24 -14.15 -3.08
C LYS A 11 -1.96 -14.18 -1.73
N LYS A 12 -1.43 -14.96 -0.77
CA LYS A 12 -1.97 -15.02 0.60
C LYS A 12 -1.88 -13.66 1.30
N LEU A 13 -0.75 -12.96 1.20
CA LEU A 13 -0.59 -11.62 1.77
C LEU A 13 -1.55 -10.60 1.13
N ILE A 14 -1.72 -10.63 -0.18
CA ILE A 14 -2.69 -9.77 -0.88
C ILE A 14 -4.11 -10.02 -0.36
N ASN A 15 -4.51 -11.29 -0.24
CA ASN A 15 -5.83 -11.64 0.28
C ASN A 15 -6.03 -11.20 1.73
N LEU A 16 -5.01 -11.39 2.59
CA LEU A 16 -5.07 -10.92 3.98
C LEU A 16 -5.22 -9.40 4.06
N ALA A 17 -4.45 -8.66 3.26
CA ALA A 17 -4.57 -7.21 3.20
C ALA A 17 -5.95 -6.77 2.68
N LEU A 18 -6.50 -7.47 1.68
CA LEU A 18 -7.84 -7.20 1.16
C LEU A 18 -8.91 -7.43 2.23
N TYR A 19 -8.86 -8.56 2.94
CA TYR A 19 -9.82 -8.85 4.01
C TYR A 19 -9.70 -7.86 5.17
N ALA A 20 -8.48 -7.51 5.59
CA ALA A 20 -8.27 -6.50 6.61
C ALA A 20 -8.87 -5.14 6.21
N SER A 21 -8.65 -4.71 4.96
CA SER A 21 -9.23 -3.47 4.42
C SER A 21 -10.76 -3.50 4.38
N GLN A 22 -11.36 -4.60 3.90
CA GLN A 22 -12.81 -4.76 3.87
C GLN A 22 -13.42 -4.76 5.27
N ASN A 23 -12.79 -5.45 6.22
CA ASN A 23 -13.25 -5.49 7.61
C ASN A 23 -13.14 -4.12 8.28
N ALA A 24 -12.03 -3.41 8.08
CA ALA A 24 -11.87 -2.04 8.56
C ALA A 24 -12.99 -1.14 8.03
N LYS A 25 -13.27 -1.16 6.72
CA LYS A 25 -14.40 -0.42 6.14
C LYS A 25 -15.74 -0.75 6.79
N ARG A 26 -16.04 -2.05 6.98
CA ARG A 26 -17.31 -2.49 7.59
C ARG A 26 -17.44 -2.00 9.03
N ILE A 27 -16.37 -2.12 9.82
CA ILE A 27 -16.33 -1.66 11.20
C ILE A 27 -16.49 -0.14 11.26
N SER A 28 -15.79 0.60 10.40
CA SER A 28 -15.91 2.05 10.35
C SER A 28 -17.33 2.52 10.03
N ILE A 29 -18.00 1.86 9.09
CA ILE A 29 -19.42 2.13 8.77
C ILE A 29 -20.32 1.81 9.98
N ALA A 30 -20.10 0.67 10.64
CA ALA A 30 -20.92 0.25 11.77
C ALA A 30 -20.75 1.15 13.01
N LEU A 31 -19.56 1.71 13.21
CA LEU A 31 -19.23 2.60 14.33
C LEU A 31 -19.42 4.09 13.99
N ASP A 32 -19.88 4.39 12.78
CA ASP A 32 -20.07 5.75 12.29
C ASP A 32 -18.81 6.64 12.35
N ILE A 33 -17.64 6.05 12.08
CA ILE A 33 -16.36 6.75 12.09
C ILE A 33 -15.83 6.96 10.67
N PRO A 34 -15.16 8.09 10.39
CA PRO A 34 -14.56 8.33 9.08
C PRO A 34 -13.41 7.35 8.82
N PHE A 35 -13.24 6.96 7.56
CA PHE A 35 -12.14 6.10 7.12
C PHE A 35 -11.54 6.57 5.81
N GLU A 36 -10.27 6.22 5.57
CA GLU A 36 -9.54 6.62 4.38
C GLU A 36 -9.55 5.53 3.29
N ILE A 37 -9.66 5.98 2.04
CA ILE A 37 -9.63 5.13 0.85
C ILE A 37 -8.51 5.65 -0.06
N ILE A 38 -7.59 4.77 -0.42
CA ILE A 38 -6.59 5.04 -1.45
C ILE A 38 -7.15 4.59 -2.79
N LYS A 39 -7.30 5.52 -3.73
CA LYS A 39 -7.81 5.25 -5.08
C LYS A 39 -7.15 6.22 -6.07
N ASP A 40 -6.72 5.72 -7.23
CA ASP A 40 -6.19 6.54 -8.33
C ASP A 40 -5.05 7.48 -7.91
N GLU A 41 -4.14 7.01 -7.05
CA GLU A 41 -3.03 7.80 -6.49
C GLU A 41 -3.49 8.97 -5.60
N GLU A 42 -4.72 8.90 -5.08
CA GLU A 42 -5.28 9.88 -4.17
C GLU A 42 -5.80 9.22 -2.88
N ILE A 43 -5.85 9.99 -1.80
CA ILE A 43 -6.45 9.60 -0.52
C ILE A 43 -7.77 10.36 -0.38
N TYR A 44 -8.84 9.62 -0.11
CA TYR A 44 -10.17 10.14 0.14
C TYR A 44 -10.61 9.79 1.56
N GLN A 45 -11.21 10.73 2.28
CA GLN A 45 -11.96 10.44 3.50
C GLN A 45 -13.40 10.08 3.13
N SER A 46 -13.91 9.00 3.70
CA SER A 46 -15.29 8.55 3.52
C SER A 46 -16.03 8.55 4.85
N LEU A 47 -17.19 9.20 4.89
CA LEU A 47 -18.16 9.16 6.00
C LEU A 47 -19.58 9.31 5.43
N HIS A 48 -20.53 8.50 5.90
CA HIS A 48 -21.93 8.51 5.43
C HIS A 48 -22.11 8.47 3.90
N GLY A 49 -21.24 7.76 3.19
CA GLY A 49 -21.26 7.68 1.73
C GLY A 49 -20.77 8.94 0.99
N LYS A 50 -20.39 10.00 1.72
CA LYS A 50 -19.69 11.15 1.17
C LYS A 50 -18.20 10.86 1.12
N MET A 51 -17.57 11.09 -0.02
CA MET A 51 -16.13 10.99 -0.21
C MET A 51 -15.54 12.37 -0.46
N ILE A 52 -14.56 12.77 0.35
CA ILE A 52 -13.85 14.04 0.21
C ILE A 52 -12.38 13.72 -0.05
N LYS A 53 -11.81 14.28 -1.12
CA LYS A 53 -10.38 14.15 -1.40
C LYS A 53 -9.58 14.87 -0.31
N ILE A 54 -8.67 14.17 0.34
CA ILE A 54 -7.77 14.73 1.37
C ILE A 54 -6.47 15.18 0.72
N THR A 55 -5.84 14.30 -0.05
CA THR A 55 -4.51 14.54 -0.60
C THR A 55 -4.21 13.64 -1.79
N SER A 56 -3.17 13.98 -2.54
CA SER A 56 -2.60 13.17 -3.62
C SER A 56 -1.33 12.48 -3.14
N LEU A 57 -1.19 11.19 -3.45
CA LEU A 57 0.02 10.43 -3.21
C LEU A 57 1.05 10.73 -4.31
N ASN A 58 2.12 11.42 -3.94
CA ASN A 58 3.27 11.54 -4.81
C ASN A 58 4.04 10.21 -4.81
N ARG A 59 3.96 9.47 -5.92
CA ARG A 59 4.85 8.32 -6.11
C ARG A 59 6.29 8.81 -6.12
N VAL A 60 7.08 8.34 -5.15
CA VAL A 60 8.54 8.48 -5.21
C VAL A 60 9.02 7.69 -6.42
N LYS A 61 9.33 8.40 -7.51
CA LYS A 61 10.04 7.83 -8.65
C LYS A 61 11.47 7.54 -8.17
N ALA A 62 11.69 6.31 -7.71
CA ALA A 62 13.04 5.84 -7.43
C ALA A 62 13.84 5.94 -8.74
N ASN A 63 14.79 6.87 -8.81
CA ASN A 63 15.65 7.05 -9.97
C ASN A 63 16.65 5.89 -10.02
N LYS A 64 16.22 4.77 -10.59
CA LYS A 64 16.99 3.53 -10.70
C LYS A 64 17.92 3.57 -11.91
N LYS A 65 18.73 4.62 -12.05
CA LYS A 65 19.70 4.70 -13.14
C LYS A 65 20.75 3.59 -12.93
N GLY A 66 20.80 2.62 -13.84
CA GLY A 66 21.75 1.49 -13.80
C GLY A 66 21.36 0.28 -12.94
N LEU A 67 20.17 0.24 -12.32
CA LEU A 67 19.72 -0.92 -11.55
C LEU A 67 18.84 -1.83 -12.41
N THR A 68 19.33 -3.03 -12.70
CA THR A 68 18.57 -4.08 -13.39
C THR A 68 17.85 -4.98 -12.39
N LYS A 69 16.88 -5.77 -12.88
CA LYS A 69 16.17 -6.75 -12.06
C LYS A 69 17.16 -7.79 -11.52
N GLY A 70 17.45 -7.75 -10.22
CA GLY A 70 18.41 -8.66 -9.56
C GLY A 70 19.63 -7.97 -8.95
N SER A 71 19.80 -6.66 -9.18
CA SER A 71 20.86 -5.87 -8.54
C SER A 71 20.69 -5.86 -7.01
N LYS A 72 21.79 -6.11 -6.28
CA LYS A 72 21.87 -5.98 -4.81
C LYS A 72 22.15 -4.52 -4.46
N ILE A 73 21.31 -3.92 -3.63
CA ILE A 73 21.54 -2.57 -3.09
C ILE A 73 22.30 -2.73 -1.79
N TYR A 74 23.53 -2.22 -1.72
CA TYR A 74 24.25 -2.07 -0.46
C TYR A 74 23.96 -0.68 0.10
N ILE A 75 23.33 -0.64 1.27
CA ILE A 75 23.14 0.60 2.03
C ILE A 75 24.41 0.82 2.84
N ASN A 76 25.24 1.79 2.45
CA ASN A 76 26.43 2.15 3.21
C ASN A 76 26.02 3.10 4.34
N LYS A 77 26.43 2.81 5.58
CA LYS A 77 25.98 3.48 6.81
C LYS A 77 26.41 4.94 6.95
N ASN A 78 27.25 5.47 6.05
CA ASN A 78 27.89 6.77 6.21
C ASN A 78 27.10 7.97 5.65
N ASN A 79 25.94 7.76 5.02
CA ASN A 79 25.17 8.84 4.37
C ASN A 79 23.77 9.04 4.98
N LEU A 80 23.62 8.81 6.29
CA LEU A 80 22.47 9.26 7.07
C LEU A 80 22.90 10.48 7.88
N THR A 81 22.87 11.65 7.25
CA THR A 81 22.88 12.98 7.90
C THR A 81 21.47 13.54 7.86
#